data_AF-A0A101EZP6-F1
#
_entry.id   AF-A0A101EZP6-F1
#
_cell.length_a   1.000
_cell.length_b   1.000
_cell.length_c   1.000
_cell.angle_alpha   90.00
_cell.angle_beta   90.00
_cell.angle_gamma   90.00
#
_symmetry.space_group_name_H-M   'P 1'
#
loop_
_entity.id
_entity.type
_entity.pdbx_description
1 polymer ?
#
loop_
_entity_poly.entity_id
_entity_poly.type
_entity_poly.pdbx_seq_one_letter_code
_entity_poly.pdbx_strand_id
1 'polypeptide(L)'
;MNIKKAQASLEYSTMVALALVTVLLVILLVSSRANEVSEQTKDLPSQSNAETLVNHLKAQKLWDSLKSETISCSSSQCTFNRETKSIDDSMFSYSDTLENAYNKCIHENGLDSCRAIVYVLGD
;
A
#
# COMPACT_ATOMS: atom_id res chain seq x y z
N MET A 1 69.50 -11.63 4.63
CA MET A 1 68.47 -12.37 3.87
C MET A 1 67.12 -11.71 4.16
N ASN A 2 66.50 -11.11 3.14
CA ASN A 2 65.34 -10.23 3.25
C ASN A 2 64.06 -11.03 3.59
N ILE A 3 63.59 -10.95 4.83
CA ILE A 3 62.24 -11.40 5.24
C ILE A 3 61.44 -10.18 5.74
N LYS A 4 61.33 -9.13 4.91
CA LYS A 4 60.55 -7.92 5.27
C LYS A 4 59.56 -7.46 4.20
N LYS A 5 59.33 -8.23 3.13
CA LYS A 5 58.44 -7.83 2.02
C LYS A 5 57.11 -8.57 1.94
N ALA A 6 56.83 -9.55 2.79
CA ALA A 6 55.58 -10.31 2.73
C ALA A 6 54.47 -9.82 3.68
N GLN A 7 54.77 -8.97 4.66
CA GLN A 7 53.80 -8.58 5.70
C GLN A 7 53.01 -7.29 5.43
N ALA A 8 53.37 -6.50 4.42
CA ALA A 8 52.65 -5.25 4.12
C ALA A 8 51.39 -5.45 3.26
N SER A 9 51.24 -6.60 2.59
CA SER A 9 50.09 -6.90 1.71
C SER A 9 48.91 -7.55 2.46
N LEU A 10 49.11 -8.01 3.69
CA LEU A 10 48.09 -8.77 4.45
C LEU A 10 47.19 -7.86 5.30
N GLU A 11 47.66 -6.66 5.65
CA GLU A 11 46.89 -5.69 6.45
C GLU A 11 45.92 -4.87 5.59
N TYR A 12 46.21 -4.70 4.29
CA TYR A 12 45.31 -4.01 3.37
C TYR A 12 44.13 -4.89 2.92
N SER A 13 44.34 -6.20 2.74
CA SER A 13 43.28 -7.11 2.28
C SER A 13 42.23 -7.40 3.36
N THR A 14 42.62 -7.36 4.64
CA THR A 14 41.71 -7.54 5.78
C THR A 14 40.82 -6.33 6.01
N MET A 15 41.34 -5.11 5.83
CA MET A 15 40.55 -3.87 5.94
C MET A 15 39.49 -3.77 4.84
N VAL A 16 39.83 -4.11 3.60
CA VAL A 16 38.90 -4.10 2.46
C VAL A 16 37.82 -5.18 2.61
N ALA A 17 38.19 -6.37 3.11
CA ALA A 17 37.23 -7.44 3.37
C ALA A 17 36.21 -7.05 4.45
N LEU A 18 36.64 -6.37 5.52
CA LEU A 18 35.73 -5.91 6.58
C LEU A 18 34.72 -4.88 6.06
N ALA A 19 35.15 -3.96 5.19
CA ALA A 19 34.28 -2.96 4.58
C ALA A 19 33.23 -3.58 3.64
N LEU A 20 33.59 -4.64 2.91
CA LEU A 20 32.63 -5.36 2.06
C LEU A 20 31.57 -6.11 2.88
N VAL A 21 31.98 -6.71 4.00
CA VAL A 21 31.05 -7.44 4.90
C VAL A 21 30.07 -6.49 5.58
N THR A 22 30.51 -5.30 5.99
CA THR A 22 29.60 -4.30 6.58
C THR A 22 28.59 -3.76 5.56
N VAL A 23 29.01 -3.51 4.32
CA VAL A 23 28.09 -3.11 3.23
C VAL A 23 27.07 -4.22 2.95
N LEU A 24 27.50 -5.49 2.89
CA LEU A 24 26.60 -6.65 2.72
C LEU A 24 25.60 -6.80 3.86
N LEU A 25 26.02 -6.59 5.12
CA LEU A 25 25.14 -6.63 6.28
C LEU A 25 24.09 -5.50 6.27
N VAL A 26 24.48 -4.29 5.85
CA VAL A 26 23.53 -3.16 5.70
C VAL A 26 22.52 -3.46 4.59
N ILE A 27 22.97 -3.99 3.44
CA ILE A 27 22.06 -4.39 2.35
C ILE A 27 21.09 -5.47 2.85
N LEU A 28 21.58 -6.52 3.53
CA LEU A 28 20.73 -7.58 4.07
C LEU A 28 19.76 -7.07 5.15
N LEU A 29 20.16 -6.15 6.03
CA LEU A 29 19.27 -5.54 7.03
C LEU A 29 18.19 -4.66 6.38
N VAL A 30 18.51 -3.95 5.30
CA VAL A 30 17.53 -3.18 4.51
C VAL A 30 16.60 -4.14 3.75
N SER A 31 17.12 -5.23 3.16
CA SER A 31 16.33 -6.25 2.47
C SER A 31 15.45 -7.08 3.42
N SER A 32 15.88 -7.29 4.66
CA SER A 32 15.08 -8.02 5.67
C SER A 32 13.84 -7.22 6.09
N ARG A 33 13.90 -5.89 6.04
CA ARG A 33 12.73 -5.02 6.23
C ARG A 33 11.79 -4.97 5.02
N ALA A 34 12.21 -5.51 3.86
CA ALA A 34 11.34 -5.63 2.70
C ALA A 34 10.42 -6.87 2.76
N ASN A 35 10.69 -7.83 3.66
CA ASN A 35 9.89 -9.06 3.79
C ASN A 35 8.64 -8.93 4.67
N GLU A 36 8.51 -7.84 5.44
CA GLU A 36 7.22 -7.49 6.10
C GLU A 36 6.31 -6.67 5.17
N VAL A 37 6.81 -6.32 3.98
CA VAL A 37 6.05 -5.65 2.91
C VAL A 37 5.56 -6.69 1.90
N SER A 38 4.95 -7.78 2.38
CA SER A 38 4.24 -8.74 1.52
C SER A 38 2.72 -8.71 1.73
N GLU A 39 2.24 -8.19 2.86
CA GLU A 39 0.81 -7.97 3.08
C GLU A 39 0.40 -6.49 2.88
N GLN A 40 1.27 -5.51 3.18
CA GLN A 40 0.96 -4.08 2.94
C GLN A 40 1.06 -3.63 1.46
N THR A 41 1.71 -4.40 0.59
CA THR A 41 1.92 -4.04 -0.84
C THR A 41 0.69 -4.26 -1.72
N LYS A 42 -0.35 -4.90 -1.19
CA LYS A 42 -1.65 -5.01 -1.88
C LYS A 42 -2.61 -3.85 -1.57
N ASP A 43 -2.42 -3.09 -0.49
CA ASP A 43 -3.39 -2.08 -0.03
C ASP A 43 -3.00 -0.61 -0.29
N LEU A 44 -1.71 -0.29 -0.51
CA LEU A 44 -1.25 1.03 -0.98
C LEU A 44 -1.88 1.53 -2.30
N PRO A 45 -2.16 0.70 -3.32
CA PRO A 45 -2.86 1.18 -4.51
C PRO A 45 -4.31 1.61 -4.22
N SER A 46 -4.92 1.15 -3.12
CA SER A 46 -6.34 1.41 -2.84
C SER A 46 -6.60 2.88 -2.46
N GLN A 47 -5.68 3.55 -1.74
CA GLN A 47 -5.86 4.96 -1.37
C GLN A 47 -5.72 5.87 -2.60
N SER A 48 -4.68 5.68 -3.40
CA SER A 48 -4.46 6.44 -4.64
C SER A 48 -5.56 6.18 -5.68
N ASN A 49 -6.03 4.93 -5.81
CA ASN A 49 -7.17 4.59 -6.67
C ASN A 49 -8.46 5.23 -6.16
N ALA A 50 -8.76 5.14 -4.86
CA ALA A 50 -9.94 5.76 -4.28
C ALA A 50 -9.94 7.29 -4.50
N GLU A 51 -8.78 7.93 -4.30
CA GLU A 51 -8.62 9.36 -4.57
C GLU A 51 -8.85 9.69 -6.05
N THR A 52 -8.28 8.92 -6.97
CA THR A 52 -8.46 9.10 -8.41
C THR A 52 -9.92 8.94 -8.83
N LEU A 53 -10.59 7.89 -8.34
CA LEU A 53 -12.00 7.62 -8.63
C LEU A 53 -12.92 8.74 -8.12
N VAL A 54 -12.69 9.20 -6.88
CA VAL A 54 -13.45 10.32 -6.30
C VAL A 54 -13.17 11.62 -7.03
N ASN A 55 -11.92 11.88 -7.45
CA ASN A 55 -11.59 13.06 -8.24
C ASN A 55 -12.24 13.03 -9.64
N HIS A 56 -12.34 11.85 -10.26
CA HIS A 56 -13.10 11.68 -11.50
C HIS A 56 -14.59 11.96 -11.28
N LEU A 57 -15.17 11.45 -10.20
CA LEU A 57 -16.57 11.71 -9.83
C LEU A 57 -16.84 13.20 -9.57
N LYS A 58 -15.90 13.90 -8.93
CA LYS A 58 -15.93 15.36 -8.73
C LYS A 58 -15.83 16.11 -10.07
N ALA A 59 -14.96 15.68 -10.98
CA ALA A 59 -14.84 16.26 -12.31
C ALA A 59 -16.13 16.11 -13.14
N GLN A 60 -16.86 15.01 -12.94
CA GLN A 60 -18.19 14.79 -13.54
C GLN A 60 -19.33 15.56 -12.83
N LYS A 61 -19.04 16.33 -11.76
CA LYS A 61 -20.02 17.05 -10.92
C LYS A 61 -21.06 16.15 -10.25
N LEU A 62 -20.75 14.85 -10.09
CA LEU A 62 -21.63 13.90 -9.41
C LEU A 62 -21.38 13.83 -7.91
N TRP A 63 -20.23 14.32 -7.44
CA TRP A 63 -19.85 14.29 -6.03
C TRP A 63 -20.93 14.84 -5.10
N ASP A 64 -21.42 16.06 -5.33
CA ASP A 64 -22.40 16.67 -4.41
C ASP A 64 -23.73 15.91 -4.35
N SER A 65 -24.10 15.20 -5.42
CA SER A 65 -25.30 14.37 -5.46
C SER A 65 -25.11 13.00 -4.79
N LEU A 66 -23.88 12.51 -4.72
CA LEU A 66 -23.58 11.14 -4.33
C LEU A 66 -22.81 11.01 -3.01
N LYS A 67 -22.21 12.10 -2.52
CA LYS A 67 -21.37 12.08 -1.29
C LYS A 67 -22.14 11.62 -0.04
N SER A 68 -23.45 11.86 0.00
CA SER A 68 -24.34 11.41 1.09
C SER A 68 -24.92 10.01 0.87
N GLU A 69 -24.76 9.42 -0.32
CA GLU A 69 -25.22 8.06 -0.58
C GLU A 69 -24.38 7.07 0.23
N THR A 70 -25.05 6.02 0.72
CA THR A 70 -24.41 4.98 1.53
C THR A 70 -23.84 3.90 0.65
N ILE A 71 -22.56 3.59 0.85
CA ILE A 71 -21.91 2.37 0.38
C ILE A 71 -22.31 1.26 1.35
N SER A 72 -22.92 0.19 0.85
CA SER A 72 -23.30 -0.98 1.65
C SER A 72 -22.74 -2.25 1.04
N CYS A 73 -21.74 -2.83 1.68
CA CYS A 73 -21.11 -4.08 1.29
C CYS A 73 -21.42 -5.20 2.27
N SER A 74 -21.87 -6.34 1.75
CA SER A 74 -22.07 -7.57 2.52
C SER A 74 -22.16 -8.76 1.57
N SER A 75 -21.78 -9.95 2.03
CA SER A 75 -22.01 -11.22 1.30
C SER A 75 -21.54 -11.18 -0.16
N SER A 76 -20.29 -10.76 -0.41
CA SER A 76 -19.72 -10.64 -1.77
C SER A 76 -20.42 -9.63 -2.69
N GLN A 77 -21.17 -8.67 -2.14
CA GLN A 77 -21.83 -7.63 -2.92
C GLN A 77 -21.62 -6.26 -2.29
N CYS A 78 -21.44 -5.23 -3.11
CA CYS A 78 -21.45 -3.84 -2.70
C CYS A 78 -22.53 -3.08 -3.46
N THR A 79 -23.36 -2.33 -2.74
CA THR A 79 -24.41 -1.49 -3.30
C THR A 79 -24.09 -0.02 -3.05
N PHE A 80 -24.24 0.79 -4.08
CA PHE A 80 -24.06 2.23 -4.03
C PHE A 80 -24.87 2.89 -5.16
N ASN A 81 -25.52 4.02 -4.88
CA ASN A 81 -26.35 4.72 -5.88
C ASN A 81 -27.39 3.80 -6.56
N ARG A 82 -28.01 2.88 -5.81
CA ARG A 82 -28.96 1.85 -6.28
C ARG A 82 -28.38 0.81 -7.27
N GLU A 83 -27.07 0.82 -7.49
CA GLU A 83 -26.38 -0.19 -8.27
C GLU A 83 -25.69 -1.18 -7.34
N THR A 84 -25.81 -2.47 -7.65
CA THR A 84 -25.15 -3.54 -6.89
C THR A 84 -24.12 -4.23 -7.76
N LYS A 85 -22.88 -4.30 -7.24
CA LYS A 85 -21.75 -4.98 -7.87
C LYS A 85 -21.36 -6.21 -7.05
N SER A 86 -20.96 -7.28 -7.72
CA SER A 86 -20.38 -8.45 -7.05
C SER A 86 -18.89 -8.19 -6.81
N ILE A 87 -18.40 -8.60 -5.65
CA ILE A 87 -16.99 -8.49 -5.25
C ILE A 87 -16.46 -9.86 -4.89
N ASP A 88 -15.18 -10.11 -5.18
CA ASP A 88 -14.50 -11.37 -4.82
C ASP A 88 -13.97 -11.32 -3.37
N ASP A 89 -14.86 -10.97 -2.43
CA ASP A 89 -14.58 -10.98 -1.00
C ASP A 89 -15.87 -11.24 -0.22
N SER A 90 -16.02 -12.47 0.30
CA SER A 90 -17.24 -12.92 0.99
C SER A 90 -17.30 -12.51 2.46
N MET A 91 -16.17 -12.12 3.04
CA MET A 91 -16.10 -11.69 4.44
C MET A 91 -16.11 -10.17 4.58
N PHE A 92 -15.88 -9.43 3.49
CA PHE A 92 -15.93 -7.98 3.50
C PHE A 92 -17.34 -7.46 3.83
N SER A 93 -17.41 -6.65 4.88
CA SER A 93 -18.62 -5.95 5.30
C SER A 93 -18.28 -4.49 5.57
N TYR A 94 -19.04 -3.58 4.97
CA TYR A 94 -18.81 -2.15 5.08
C TYR A 94 -20.13 -1.39 4.95
N SER A 95 -20.34 -0.36 5.77
CA SER A 95 -21.52 0.50 5.65
C SER A 95 -21.17 1.92 6.09
N ASP A 96 -21.11 2.85 5.14
CA ASP A 96 -20.89 4.26 5.43
C ASP A 96 -21.27 5.16 4.24
N THR A 97 -21.38 6.47 4.46
CA THR A 97 -21.55 7.41 3.34
C THR A 97 -20.27 7.50 2.49
N LEU A 98 -20.39 7.82 1.21
CA LEU A 98 -19.23 8.01 0.33
C LEU A 98 -18.28 9.09 0.87
N GLU A 99 -18.81 10.19 1.41
CA GLU A 99 -18.00 11.26 2.01
C GLU A 99 -17.21 10.75 3.22
N ASN A 100 -17.85 10.02 4.13
CA ASN A 100 -17.19 9.54 5.32
C ASN A 100 -16.18 8.43 4.99
N ALA A 101 -16.51 7.55 4.04
CA ALA A 101 -15.58 6.58 3.51
C ALA A 101 -14.35 7.26 2.90
N TYR A 102 -14.54 8.32 2.12
CA TYR A 102 -13.43 9.07 1.51
C TYR A 102 -12.55 9.72 2.58
N ASN A 103 -13.16 10.39 3.57
CA ASN A 103 -12.42 11.02 4.66
C ASN A 103 -11.61 10.00 5.46
N LYS A 104 -12.21 8.86 5.82
CA LYS A 104 -11.51 7.77 6.51
C LYS A 104 -10.38 7.20 5.66
N CYS A 105 -10.63 6.99 4.38
CA CYS A 105 -9.61 6.49 3.45
C CYS A 105 -8.41 7.43 3.35
N ILE A 106 -8.63 8.73 3.13
CA ILE A 106 -7.56 9.70 2.85
C ILE A 106 -6.90 10.24 4.11
N HIS A 107 -7.67 10.52 5.17
CA HIS A 107 -7.16 11.22 6.35
C HIS A 107 -6.88 10.30 7.53
N GLU A 108 -7.59 9.17 7.64
CA GLU A 108 -7.44 8.23 8.76
C GLU A 108 -6.71 6.95 8.36
N ASN A 109 -6.31 6.81 7.10
CA ASN A 109 -5.71 5.60 6.53
C ASN A 109 -6.59 4.34 6.72
N GLY A 110 -7.92 4.52 6.66
CA GLY A 110 -8.90 3.44 6.75
C GLY A 110 -8.90 2.58 5.49
N LEU A 111 -8.18 1.46 5.52
CA LEU A 111 -8.02 0.56 4.36
C LEU A 111 -9.36 -0.01 3.87
N ASP A 112 -10.25 -0.40 4.79
CA ASP A 112 -11.58 -0.90 4.45
C ASP A 112 -12.43 0.17 3.75
N SER A 113 -12.30 1.42 4.17
CA SER A 113 -12.97 2.55 3.52
C SER A 113 -12.43 2.80 2.10
N CYS A 114 -11.10 2.71 1.90
CA CYS A 114 -10.52 2.80 0.57
C CYS A 114 -10.99 1.67 -0.34
N ARG A 115 -10.99 0.44 0.19
CA ARG A 115 -11.43 -0.76 -0.52
C ARG A 115 -12.90 -0.67 -0.92
N ALA A 116 -13.77 -0.23 -0.01
CA ALA A 116 -15.19 -0.02 -0.28
C ALA A 116 -15.41 0.96 -1.44
N ILE A 117 -14.67 2.08 -1.47
CA ILE A 117 -14.74 3.07 -2.57
C ILE A 117 -14.32 2.45 -3.90
N VAL A 118 -13.22 1.70 -3.91
CA VAL A 118 -12.75 1.02 -5.12
C VAL A 118 -13.77 0.00 -5.62
N TYR A 119 -14.42 -0.76 -4.73
CA TYR A 119 -15.45 -1.73 -5.13
C TYR A 119 -16.70 -1.10 -5.74
N VAL A 120 -17.12 0.08 -5.29
CA VAL A 120 -18.34 0.71 -5.82
C VAL A 120 -18.08 1.65 -7.00
N LEU A 121 -16.96 2.36 -7.01
CA LEU A 121 -16.64 3.34 -8.05
C LEU A 121 -15.68 2.79 -9.13
N GLY A 122 -14.94 1.73 -8.84
CA GLY A 122 -14.13 1.02 -9.84
C GLY A 122 -15.01 0.23 -10.82
N ASP A 123 -14.47 0.00 -12.01
CA ASP A 123 -15.09 -0.85 -13.04
C ASP A 123 -14.92 -2.35 -12.74
#